data_AF-H6RN12-F1
#
_entry.id   AF-H6RN12-F1
#
_cell.length_a   1.000
_cell.length_b   1.000
_cell.length_c   1.000
_cell.angle_alpha   90.00
_cell.angle_beta   90.00
_cell.angle_gamma   90.00
#
_symmetry.space_group_name_H-M   'P 1'
#
loop_
_entity.id
_entity.type
_entity.pdbx_description
1 polymer ?
#
loop_
_entity_poly.entity_id
_entity_poly.type
_entity_poly.pdbx_seq_one_letter_code
_entity_poly.pdbx_strand_id
1 'polypeptide(L)' 'MLRSICALMIGGVVTGFAFLLVTGRYINEGPILLSLSSAHGLHAGDLFVLAGWAAAMLALACLVVLSTGRPRAD' A
#
# COMPACT_ATOMS: atom_id res chain seq x y z
N MET A 1 8.18 -12.21 -17.20
CA MET A 1 7.30 -11.08 -17.56
C MET A 1 5.94 -11.14 -16.86
N LEU A 2 5.14 -12.20 -17.04
CA LEU A 2 3.79 -12.30 -16.42
C LEU A 2 3.78 -11.98 -14.91
N ARG A 3 4.73 -12.53 -14.15
CA ARG A 3 4.81 -12.32 -12.70
C ARG A 3 5.06 -10.85 -12.30
N SER A 4 5.85 -10.13 -13.08
CA SER A 4 6.09 -8.68 -12.87
C SER A 4 4.86 -7.86 -13.24
N ILE A 5 4.13 -8.25 -14.28
CA ILE A 5 2.87 -7.63 -14.68
C ILE A 5 1.80 -7.84 -13.58
N CYS A 6 1.68 -9.06 -13.06
CA CYS A 6 0.80 -9.34 -11.92
C CYS A 6 1.20 -8.53 -10.69
N ALA A 7 2.50 -8.43 -10.38
CA ALA A 7 2.97 -7.64 -9.25
C ALA A 7 2.66 -6.15 -9.40
N LEU A 8 2.84 -5.58 -10.59
CA LEU A 8 2.47 -4.19 -10.90
C LEU A 8 0.95 -3.97 -10.76
N MET A 9 0.15 -4.89 -11.29
CA MET A 9 -1.31 -4.79 -11.19
C MET A 9 -1.77 -4.82 -9.72
N ILE A 10 -1.28 -5.77 -8.94
CA ILE A 10 -1.62 -5.89 -7.51
C ILE A 10 -1.13 -4.63 -6.76
N GLY A 11 0.09 -4.17 -7.01
CA GLY A 11 0.63 -2.95 -6.41
C GLY A 11 -0.23 -1.72 -6.72
N GLY A 12 -0.67 -1.58 -7.97
CA GLY A 12 -1.56 -0.51 -8.40
C GLY A 12 -2.91 -0.55 -7.69
N VAL A 13 -3.55 -1.72 -7.63
CA VAL A 13 -4.84 -1.92 -6.94
C VAL A 13 -4.71 -1.58 -5.45
N VAL A 14 -3.72 -2.14 -4.75
CA VAL A 14 -3.53 -1.92 -3.30
C VAL A 14 -3.21 -0.45 -3.02
N THR A 15 -2.44 0.22 -3.88
CA THR A 15 -2.16 1.66 -3.76
C THR A 15 -3.41 2.50 -3.98
N GLY A 16 -4.23 2.17 -4.98
CA GLY A 16 -5.49 2.85 -5.25
C GLY A 16 -6.46 2.75 -4.05
N PHE A 17 -6.61 1.55 -3.48
CA PHE A 17 -7.43 1.37 -2.27
C PHE A 17 -6.85 2.10 -1.07
N ALA A 18 -5.54 2.03 -0.82
CA ALA A 18 -4.91 2.77 0.28
C ALA A 18 -5.15 4.28 0.15
N PHE A 19 -5.01 4.83 -1.05
CA PHE A 19 -5.30 6.23 -1.33
C PHE A 19 -6.77 6.58 -1.07
N LEU A 20 -7.72 5.79 -1.57
CA LEU A 20 -9.15 6.01 -1.37
C LEU A 20 -9.57 5.92 0.10
N LEU A 21 -8.92 5.04 0.87
CA LEU A 21 -9.17 4.88 2.29
C LEU A 21 -8.63 6.08 3.08
N VAL A 22 -7.39 6.51 2.80
CA VAL A 22 -6.75 7.65 3.48
C VAL A 22 -7.41 8.99 3.11
N THR A 23 -7.89 9.12 1.87
CA THR A 23 -8.58 10.35 1.42
C THR A 23 -10.09 10.31 1.61
N GLY A 24 -10.63 9.15 2.02
CA GLY A 24 -12.05 8.95 2.24
C GLY A 24 -12.52 9.69 3.48
N ARG A 25 -13.64 10.42 3.36
CA ARG A 25 -14.31 11.04 4.50
C ARG A 25 -15.10 9.97 5.25
N TYR A 26 -14.50 9.40 6.30
CA TYR A 26 -15.18 8.43 7.15
C TYR A 26 -16.01 9.15 8.22
N ILE A 27 -17.24 8.69 8.47
CA ILE A 27 -18.14 9.28 9.47
C ILE A 27 -17.78 8.78 10.89
N ASN A 28 -17.04 7.67 10.98
CA ASN A 28 -16.52 7.07 12.21
C ASN A 28 -15.03 7.41 12.38
N GLU A 29 -14.73 8.66 12.71
CA GLU A 29 -13.36 9.11 12.90
C GLU A 29 -12.88 8.75 14.31
N GLY A 30 -12.00 7.75 14.40
CA GLY A 30 -11.13 7.61 15.56
C GLY A 30 -10.26 8.87 15.75
N PRO A 31 -9.60 9.04 16.91
CA PRO A 31 -8.87 10.25 17.24
C PRO A 31 -7.89 10.64 16.13
N ILE A 32 -7.91 11.92 15.77
CA ILE A 32 -6.98 12.51 14.81
C ILE A 32 -5.58 12.40 15.40
N LEU A 33 -4.67 11.70 14.73
CA LEU A 33 -3.28 11.52 15.21
C LEU A 33 -2.35 12.60 14.68
N LEU A 34 -2.58 13.08 13.45
CA LEU A 34 -1.76 14.10 12.78
C LEU A 34 -2.67 15.04 11.99
N SER A 35 -2.58 16.35 12.19
CA SER A 35 -3.31 17.32 11.37
C SER A 35 -2.42 17.77 10.21
N LEU A 36 -2.78 17.41 8.98
CA LEU A 36 -2.07 17.81 7.75
C LEU A 36 -2.51 19.19 7.25
N SER A 37 -3.73 19.63 7.60
CA SER A 37 -4.32 20.95 7.29
C SER A 37 -5.51 21.24 8.22
N SER A 38 -5.97 22.49 8.31
CA SER A 38 -7.18 22.88 9.07
C SER A 38 -8.45 22.10 8.68
N ALA A 39 -8.46 21.43 7.52
CA ALA A 39 -9.60 20.63 7.06
C ALA A 39 -9.29 19.12 6.87
N HIS A 40 -8.05 18.67 7.09
CA HIS A 40 -7.64 17.27 6.89
C HIS A 40 -6.72 16.79 8.01
N GLY A 41 -7.23 15.84 8.80
CA GLY A 41 -6.46 15.05 9.74
C GLY A 41 -6.17 13.66 9.18
N LEU A 42 -5.04 13.10 9.53
CA LEU A 42 -4.69 11.70 9.33
C LEU A 42 -5.14 10.95 10.59
N HIS A 43 -6.07 10.03 10.40
CA HIS A 43 -6.74 9.30 11.47
C HIS A 43 -5.93 8.09 11.90
N ALA A 44 -6.19 7.59 13.11
CA ALA A 44 -5.60 6.34 13.57
C ALA A 44 -5.86 5.15 12.61
N GLY A 45 -7.01 5.15 11.92
CA GLY A 45 -7.33 4.17 10.88
C GLY A 45 -6.39 4.22 9.68
N ASP A 46 -5.96 5.42 9.27
CA ASP A 46 -5.07 5.61 8.12
C ASP A 46 -3.68 5.04 8.37
N LEU A 47 -3.23 5.03 9.63
CA LEU A 47 -1.95 4.46 10.00
C LEU A 47 -1.92 2.95 9.75
N PHE A 48 -3.04 2.26 10.02
CA PHE A 48 -3.17 0.82 9.76
C PHE A 48 -3.23 0.53 8.25
N VAL A 49 -3.94 1.38 7.50
CA VAL A 49 -4.01 1.31 6.02
C VAL A 49 -2.62 1.53 5.40
N LEU A 50 -1.88 2.54 5.85
CA LEU A 50 -0.53 2.84 5.37
C LEU A 50 0.46 1.72 5.71
N ALA A 51 0.39 1.17 6.93
CA ALA A 51 1.23 0.05 7.34
C ALA A 51 0.95 -1.21 6.50
N GLY A 52 -0.33 -1.54 6.29
CA GLY A 52 -0.74 -2.66 5.43
C GLY A 52 -0.30 -2.48 3.97
N TRP A 53 -0.46 -1.27 3.43
CA TRP A 53 0.01 -0.91 2.09
C TRP A 53 1.53 -1.06 1.97
N ALA A 54 2.31 -0.54 2.92
CA ALA A 54 3.76 -0.63 2.91
C ALA A 54 4.24 -2.09 2.95
N ALA A 55 3.62 -2.93 3.81
CA ALA A 55 3.92 -4.35 3.87
C ALA A 55 3.61 -5.08 2.56
N ALA A 56 2.49 -4.78 1.91
CA ALA A 56 2.12 -5.34 0.61
C ALA A 56 3.11 -4.93 -0.49
N MET A 57 3.49 -3.65 -0.56
CA MET A 57 4.49 -3.16 -1.51
C MET A 57 5.87 -3.80 -1.28
N LEU A 58 6.27 -4.00 -0.02
CA LEU A 58 7.51 -4.69 0.33
C LEU A 58 7.49 -6.16 -0.10
N ALA A 59 6.38 -6.86 0.12
CA ALA A 59 6.20 -8.24 -0.32
C ALA A 59 6.26 -8.35 -1.86
N LEU A 60 5.65 -7.41 -2.59
CA LEU A 60 5.71 -7.35 -4.05
C LEU A 60 7.13 -7.04 -4.55
N ALA A 61 7.83 -6.09 -3.94
CA ALA A 61 9.20 -5.78 -4.28
C ALA A 61 10.12 -6.99 -4.05
N CYS A 62 9.98 -7.65 -2.89
CA CYS A 62 10.67 -8.89 -2.55
C CYS A 62 10.38 -10.00 -3.58
N LEU A 63 9.11 -10.19 -3.94
CA LEU A 63 8.67 -11.15 -4.95
C LEU A 63 9.34 -10.88 -6.30
N VAL A 64 9.47 -9.62 -6.72
CA VAL A 64 10.09 -9.24 -8.00
C VAL A 64 11.62 -9.36 -7.93
N VAL A 65 12.26 -8.87 -6.87
CA VAL A 65 13.73 -8.84 -6.76
C VAL A 65 14.33 -10.22 -6.54
N LEU A 66 13.85 -10.99 -5.54
CA LEU A 66 14.45 -12.29 -5.17
C LEU A 66 14.33 -13.35 -6.26
N SER A 67 13.30 -13.24 -7.09
CA SER A 67 13.03 -14.17 -8.19
C SER A 67 13.79 -13.87 -9.46
N THR A 68 14.31 -12.65 -9.60
CA THR A 68 15.16 -12.25 -10.72
C THR A 68 16.57 -12.84 -10.57
N GLY A 69 16.96 -13.17 -9.32
CA GLY A 69 18.26 -13.77 -8.99
C GLY A 69 18.32 -15.30 -9.05
N ARG A 70 17.27 -16.02 -9.47
CA ARG A 70 17.31 -17.49 -9.60
C ARG A 70 17.93 -17.83 -10.98
N PRO A 71 19.17 -18.37 -11.05
CA PRO A 71 19.71 -18.86 -12.31
C PRO A 71 18.76 -19.96 -12.79
N ARG A 72 18.34 -19.89 -14.06
CA ARG A 72 17.82 -21.07 -14.75
C ARG A 72 18.96 -22.09 -14.72
N ALA A 73 18.82 -23.13 -13.90
CA ALA A 73 19.60 -24.33 -14.05
C ALA A 73 19.00 -25.05 -15.25
N ASP A 74 19.61 -24.80 -16.41
CA ASP A 74 19.39 -25.54 -17.65
C ASP A 74 20.13 -26.89 -17.57
#